data_AF-A0A7X7Q7L2-F1
#
_entry.id   AF-A0A7X7Q7L2-F1
#
_cell.length_a   1.000
_cell.length_b   1.000
_cell.length_c   1.000
_cell.angle_alpha   90.00
_cell.angle_beta   90.00
_cell.angle_gamma   90.00
#
_symmetry.space_group_name_H-M   'P 1'
#
loop_
_entity.id
_entity.type
_entity.pdbx_description
1 polymer ?
#
loop_
_entity_poly.entity_id
_entity_poly.type
_entity_poly.pdbx_seq_one_letter_code
_entity_poly.pdbx_strand_id
1 'polypeptide(L)'
;MLFTSPLFLFTFLPLTLLAYYGPLRRSRPLQNLLLLLVSLVFYGYGEPEFIKILIASVFVNWAAGWVVGSHARFRRLAMWGAVAANVGLLF
;
A
#
# COMPACT_ATOMS: atom_id res chain seq x y z
N MET A 1 10.24 8.01 4.82
CA MET A 1 10.61 9.40 4.47
C MET A 1 9.46 10.31 4.89
N LEU A 2 9.71 11.58 5.19
CA LEU A 2 8.62 12.55 5.41
C LEU A 2 8.19 13.18 4.08
N PHE A 3 6.89 13.47 3.94
CA PHE A 3 6.35 14.17 2.76
C PHE A 3 6.94 15.58 2.57
N THR A 4 7.33 16.23 3.66
CA THR A 4 7.97 17.57 3.64
C THR A 4 9.49 17.50 3.41
N SER A 5 10.06 16.30 3.31
CA SER A 5 11.51 16.18 3.14
C SER A 5 11.96 16.61 1.74
N PRO A 6 13.11 17.31 1.61
CA PRO A 6 13.66 17.66 0.30
C PRO A 6 13.92 16.44 -0.59
N LEU A 7 14.38 15.33 0.01
CA LEU A 7 14.58 14.06 -0.69
C LEU A 7 13.28 13.54 -1.33
N PHE A 8 12.14 13.68 -0.64
CA PHE A 8 10.86 13.31 -1.21
C PHE A 8 10.47 14.21 -2.38
N LEU A 9 10.51 15.52 -2.16
CA LEU A 9 10.00 16.52 -3.12
C LEU A 9 10.83 16.60 -4.40
N PHE A 10 12.16 16.59 -4.29
CA PHE A 10 13.06 16.86 -5.41
C PHE A 10 13.67 15.62 -6.05
N THR A 11 13.62 14.47 -5.38
CA THR A 11 14.20 13.23 -5.90
C THR A 11 13.14 12.16 -6.07
N PHE A 12 12.51 11.73 -4.97
CA PHE A 12 11.61 10.59 -4.96
C PHE A 12 10.36 10.79 -5.83
N LEU A 13 9.65 11.90 -5.64
CA LEU A 13 8.45 12.23 -6.38
C LEU A 13 8.70 12.38 -7.89
N PRO A 14 9.66 13.22 -8.34
CA PRO A 14 9.91 13.37 -9.77
C PRO A 14 10.38 12.06 -10.42
N LEU A 15 11.26 11.28 -9.78
CA LEU A 15 11.67 9.97 -10.30
C LEU A 15 10.48 9.01 -10.43
N THR A 16 9.60 8.96 -9.43
CA THR A 16 8.40 8.12 -9.46
C THR A 16 7.49 8.50 -10.61
N LEU A 17 7.23 9.79 -10.80
CA LEU A 17 6.37 10.29 -11.88
C LEU A 17 6.99 10.05 -13.26
N LEU A 18 8.30 10.26 -13.41
CA LEU A 18 9.03 9.96 -14.64
C LEU A 18 8.94 8.48 -15.00
N ALA A 19 9.14 7.58 -14.03
CA ALA A 19 9.02 6.15 -14.26
C ALA A 19 7.57 5.74 -14.60
N TYR A 20 6.58 6.30 -13.89
CA TYR A 20 5.16 5.99 -14.07
C TYR A 20 4.61 6.46 -15.42
N TYR A 21 4.92 7.70 -15.83
CA TYR A 21 4.41 8.30 -17.08
C TYR A 21 5.34 8.15 -18.28
N GLY A 22 6.60 7.77 -18.07
CA GLY A 22 7.57 7.50 -19.14
C GLY A 22 7.52 6.04 -19.59
N PRO A 23 8.49 5.20 -19.16
CA PRO A 23 8.66 3.84 -19.71
C PRO A 23 7.49 2.90 -19.37
N LEU A 24 6.83 3.08 -18.23
CA LEU A 24 5.75 2.18 -17.81
C LEU A 24 4.37 2.58 -18.33
N ARG A 25 4.25 3.71 -19.05
CA ARG A 25 2.96 4.24 -19.53
C ARG A 25 2.09 3.22 -20.28
N ARG A 26 2.71 2.26 -20.95
CA ARG A 26 2.03 1.28 -21.82
C ARG A 26 1.52 0.05 -21.06
N SER A 27 1.93 -0.15 -19.80
CA SER A 27 1.61 -1.35 -19.03
C SER A 27 1.08 -1.00 -17.64
N ARG A 28 -0.26 -1.08 -17.49
CA ARG A 28 -0.94 -0.94 -16.20
C ARG A 28 -0.43 -1.87 -15.10
N PRO A 29 -0.17 -3.18 -15.34
CA PRO A 29 0.32 -4.04 -14.26
C PRO A 29 1.70 -3.60 -13.77
N LEU A 30 2.60 -3.16 -14.67
CA LEU A 30 3.90 -2.64 -14.27
C LEU A 30 3.76 -1.33 -13.49
N GLN A 31 2.87 -0.43 -13.90
CA GLN A 31 2.59 0.80 -13.17
C GLN A 31 2.12 0.54 -11.74
N ASN A 32 1.19 -0.40 -11.56
CA ASN A 32 0.70 -0.78 -10.23
C ASN A 32 1.81 -1.40 -9.38
N LEU A 33 2.65 -2.25 -9.98
CA LEU A 33 3.80 -2.84 -9.29
C LEU A 33 4.81 -1.76 -8.87
N LEU A 34 5.10 -0.80 -9.76
CA LEU A 34 5.98 0.32 -9.45
C LEU A 34 5.42 1.14 -8.29
N LEU A 35 4.14 1.52 -8.33
CA LEU A 35 3.51 2.27 -7.25
C LEU A 35 3.58 1.51 -5.92
N LEU A 36 3.30 0.20 -5.94
CA LEU A 36 3.40 -0.63 -4.74
C LEU A 36 4.81 -0.64 -4.17
N LEU A 37 5.84 -0.89 -4.99
CA LEU A 37 7.23 -0.92 -4.54
C LEU A 37 7.70 0.43 -4.03
N VAL A 38 7.39 1.50 -4.75
CA VAL A 38 7.74 2.88 -4.37
C VAL A 38 7.05 3.25 -3.05
N SER A 39 5.77 2.94 -2.88
CA SER A 39 5.05 3.15 -1.61
C SER A 39 5.70 2.39 -0.46
N LEU A 40 6.08 1.12 -0.66
CA LEU A 40 6.77 0.34 0.37
C LEU A 40 8.12 0.97 0.76
N VAL A 41 8.92 1.39 -0.22
CA VAL A 41 10.19 2.09 0.04
C VAL A 41 9.95 3.39 0.81
N PHE A 42 8.95 4.18 0.43
CA PHE A 42 8.61 5.43 1.09
C PHE A 42 8.30 5.25 2.58
N TYR A 43 7.40 4.30 2.89
CA TYR A 43 7.00 3.99 4.25
C TYR A 43 8.11 3.30 5.05
N GLY A 44 8.90 2.43 4.43
CA GLY A 44 9.98 1.69 5.09
C GLY A 44 11.26 2.49 5.35
N TYR A 45 11.47 3.62 4.69
CA TYR A 45 12.77 4.33 4.72
C TYR A 45 13.19 4.85 6.10
N GLY A 46 12.23 5.18 6.99
CA GLY A 46 12.56 5.67 8.33
C GLY A 46 12.54 4.58 9.40
N GLU A 47 11.65 3.61 9.24
CA GLU A 47 11.23 2.68 10.28
C GLU A 47 11.00 1.29 9.63
N PRO A 48 12.09 0.56 9.30
CA PRO A 48 12.01 -0.65 8.50
C PRO A 48 11.33 -1.83 9.22
N GLU A 49 11.17 -1.79 10.54
CA GLU A 49 10.43 -2.82 11.27
C GLU A 49 8.92 -2.75 11.00
N PHE A 50 8.36 -1.54 10.97
CA PHE A 50 6.93 -1.32 10.72
C PHE A 50 6.51 -1.69 9.30
N ILE A 51 7.44 -1.78 8.35
CA ILE A 51 7.12 -2.24 6.99
C ILE A 51 6.55 -3.66 6.98
N LYS A 52 7.00 -4.53 7.89
CA LYS A 52 6.53 -5.92 7.98
C LYS A 52 5.07 -5.97 8.38
N ILE A 53 4.71 -5.17 9.39
CA ILE A 53 3.34 -5.02 9.88
C ILE A 53 2.46 -4.38 8.79
N LEU A 54 2.97 -3.35 8.10
CA LEU A 54 2.27 -2.70 7.00
C LEU A 54 1.97 -3.69 5.86
N ILE A 55 2.96 -4.47 5.42
CA ILE A 55 2.79 -5.48 4.38
C ILE A 55 1.75 -6.52 4.81
N ALA A 56 1.87 -7.05 6.03
CA ALA A 56 0.91 -8.00 6.57
C ALA A 56 -0.52 -7.42 6.59
N SER A 57 -0.68 -6.17 7.06
CA SER A 57 -1.95 -5.47 7.10
C SER A 57 -2.55 -5.28 5.70
N VAL A 58 -1.74 -4.88 4.71
CA VAL A 58 -2.19 -4.75 3.32
C VAL A 58 -2.71 -6.08 2.78
N PHE A 59 -2.00 -7.19 3.02
CA PHE A 59 -2.44 -8.52 2.58
C PHE A 59 -3.75 -8.96 3.26
N VAL A 60 -3.87 -8.77 4.57
CA VAL A 60 -5.08 -9.12 5.32
C VAL A 60 -6.28 -8.31 4.83
N ASN A 61 -6.11 -7.00 4.64
CA ASN A 61 -7.16 -6.12 4.13
C ASN A 61 -7.54 -6.46 2.69
N TRP A 62 -6.56 -6.77 1.83
CA TRP A 62 -6.81 -7.20 0.47
C TRP A 62 -7.63 -8.50 0.42
N ALA A 63 -7.25 -9.50 1.23
CA ALA A 63 -7.99 -10.77 1.34
C ALA A 63 -9.41 -10.55 1.88
N ALA A 64 -9.57 -9.71 2.92
CA ALA A 64 -10.88 -9.38 3.47
C ALA A 64 -11.77 -8.68 2.42
N GLY A 65 -11.20 -7.75 1.64
CA GLY A 65 -11.90 -7.10 0.53
C GLY A 65 -12.35 -8.07 -0.55
N TRP A 66 -11.52 -9.07 -0.87
CA TRP A 66 -11.88 -10.12 -1.82
C TRP A 66 -13.04 -10.99 -1.32
N VAL A 67 -13.05 -11.36 -0.02
CA VAL A 67 -14.15 -12.10 0.61
C VAL A 67 -15.44 -11.26 0.63
N VAL A 68 -15.33 -9.98 0.94
CA VAL A 68 -16.45 -9.03 0.91
C VAL A 68 -17.11 -8.95 -0.47
N GLY A 69 -16.30 -8.94 -1.55
CA GLY A 69 -16.80 -8.88 -2.92
C GLY A 69 -17.34 -10.21 -3.44
N SER A 70 -16.77 -11.34 -3.01
CA SER A 70 -17.07 -12.66 -3.59
C SER A 70 -18.10 -13.48 -2.79
N HIS A 71 -18.26 -13.21 -1.48
CA HIS A 71 -19.09 -14.03 -0.59
C HIS A 71 -20.09 -13.17 0.20
N ALA A 72 -21.29 -13.01 -0.35
CA ALA A 72 -22.37 -12.22 0.28
C ALA A 72 -22.69 -12.65 1.72
N ARG A 73 -22.59 -13.95 2.02
CA ARG A 73 -22.82 -14.54 3.36
C ARG A 73 -21.79 -14.05 4.39
N PHE A 74 -20.52 -13.96 4.02
CA PHE A 74 -19.42 -13.60 4.92
C PHE A 74 -19.07 -12.11 4.87
N ARG A 75 -19.73 -11.34 4.00
CA ARG A 75 -19.46 -9.91 3.78
C ARG A 75 -19.41 -9.10 5.06
N ARG A 76 -20.45 -9.19 5.90
CA ARG A 76 -20.52 -8.41 7.15
C ARG A 76 -19.42 -8.83 8.13
N LEU A 77 -19.18 -10.13 8.27
CA LEU A 77 -18.16 -10.66 9.18
C LEU A 77 -16.75 -10.25 8.75
N ALA A 78 -16.42 -10.39 7.46
CA ALA A 78 -15.13 -9.99 6.92
C ALA A 78 -14.89 -8.48 7.05
N MET A 79 -15.92 -7.66 6.83
CA MET A 79 -15.81 -6.20 6.97
C MET A 79 -15.59 -5.77 8.42
N TRP A 80 -16.40 -6.28 9.36
CA TRP A 80 -16.22 -5.97 10.79
C TRP A 80 -14.91 -6.54 11.35
N GLY A 81 -14.52 -7.75 10.94
CA GLY A 81 -13.25 -8.36 11.31
C GLY A 81 -12.05 -7.54 10.83
N ALA A 82 -12.09 -7.04 9.59
CA ALA A 82 -11.04 -6.16 9.06
C ALA A 82 -10.96 -4.84 9.85
N VAL A 83 -12.10 -4.20 10.14
CA VAL A 83 -12.13 -2.96 10.94
C VAL A 83 -11.55 -3.21 12.33
N ALA A 84 -11.99 -4.26 13.03
CA ALA A 84 -11.49 -4.60 14.35
C ALA A 84 -9.98 -4.90 14.34
N ALA A 85 -9.48 -5.60 13.32
CA ALA A 85 -8.04 -5.88 13.18
C ALA A 85 -7.22 -4.60 12.95
N ASN A 86 -7.68 -3.66 12.11
CA ASN A 86 -6.96 -2.40 11.89
C ASN A 86 -6.97 -1.50 13.13
N VAL A 87 -8.11 -1.43 13.84
CA VAL A 87 -8.19 -0.69 15.12
C VAL A 87 -7.29 -1.35 16.17
N GLY A 88 -7.27 -2.68 16.24
CA GLY A 88 -6.40 -3.42 17.15
C GLY A 88 -4.91 -3.23 16.84
N LEU A 89 -4.53 -3.09 15.57
CA LEU A 89 -3.16 -2.77 15.15
C LEU A 89 -2.72 -1.34 15.48
N LEU A 90 -3.68 -0.45 15.80
CA LEU A 90 -3.40 0.95 16.12
C LEU A 90 -2.98 1.14 17.59
N PHE A 91 -3.25 0.16 18.46
CA PHE A 91 -2.92 0.16 19.89
C PHE A 91 -1.87 -0.91 20.20
#